data_AF-A0AA41MKH2-F1
#
_entry.id   AF-A0AA41MKH2-F1
#
_cell.length_a   1.000
_cell.length_b   1.000
_cell.length_c   1.000
_cell.angle_alpha   90.00
_cell.angle_beta   90.00
_cell.angle_gamma   90.00
#
_symmetry.space_group_name_H-M   'P 1'
#
loop_
_entity.id
_entity.type
_entity.pdbx_description
1 polymer ?
#
loop_
_entity_poly.entity_id
_entity_poly.type
_entity_poly.pdbx_seq_one_letter_code
_entity_poly.pdbx_strand_id
1 'polypeptide(L)'
;MENVSSTAGVREGSEEGTLPVEAGENALYLTAFAVIGIRKAFDICPLLKINTALNKADSFLHENALPPRNTFTLAIVAYALSLGDKMHPRFRLIVSALKREALVKGNPPIYRFWKDSLQRTGSSTPNAGTAGMVETTAYALLTSLSLKDMNYVNPIIKWLAEEQRFGGGFYSTQDTINAIEGLTEYSLLVKQLHLNMDINVSYKNKGNFHHYKVTEKNFLGRPVEVPLNDDLVISTGYSNGLATVHVKTIVHKTSTSEEVCSFYLKIDTQDVEASGYSGFGDSGYKRIVACASYKSSREESSSGSSHAVMDISLPTGIGANQEDLQAFVEGVDQLLTDYQIKDGHVILQLNSIPSNEFLCVRFRIFELFQVGFLNPATFTVYEYHRPDKQCTMFYSTSDTKLQKVCEGPTCKCIEADCGQMQEDLDLTISANTRKATACKPEIAYAYKVSITSVTEENVFVKYSATLLDIYKAGEAVAEKGSEITFIKKTTCANAALVKGRQYLMMGKEALQIKYNFSFKYIYPLDSSTWIEYWPTDTSCPSCQAFIAHLDEFAEDIFLNGCENV
;
A
#
# COMPACT_ATOMS: atom_id res chain seq x y z
N MET A 1 -34.64 28.71 64.23
CA MET A 1 -33.33 29.29 64.57
C MET A 1 -32.34 28.14 64.64
N GLU A 2 -31.14 28.41 64.14
CA GLU A 2 -29.91 27.62 64.25
C GLU A 2 -29.65 26.51 63.22
N ASN A 3 -28.69 26.87 62.36
CA ASN A 3 -27.96 26.07 61.39
C ASN A 3 -27.15 24.97 62.10
N VAL A 4 -27.18 23.77 61.53
CA VAL A 4 -26.25 22.68 61.87
C VAL A 4 -25.04 22.78 60.92
N SER A 5 -23.92 23.25 61.46
CA SER A 5 -22.59 23.10 60.89
C SER A 5 -21.96 21.85 61.49
N SER A 6 -21.60 20.86 60.66
CA SER A 6 -20.82 19.70 61.08
C SER A 6 -19.48 19.71 60.37
N THR A 7 -18.43 19.87 61.17
CA THR A 7 -17.02 19.72 60.84
C THR A 7 -16.68 18.27 60.50
N ALA A 8 -16.00 18.05 59.38
CA ALA A 8 -15.34 16.78 59.06
C ALA A 8 -13.87 17.07 58.71
N GLY A 9 -12.98 16.34 59.39
CA GLY A 9 -11.56 16.63 59.47
C GLY A 9 -10.77 16.45 58.18
N VAL A 10 -9.76 17.29 58.02
CA VAL A 10 -8.70 17.17 57.02
C VAL A 10 -7.77 16.03 57.45
N ARG A 11 -7.74 14.95 56.66
CA ARG A 11 -6.62 14.00 56.64
C ARG A 11 -5.67 14.45 55.54
N GLU A 12 -4.48 14.89 55.91
CA GLU A 12 -3.35 15.02 54.99
C GLU A 12 -2.95 13.61 54.53
N GLY A 13 -3.28 13.30 53.28
CA GLY A 13 -2.73 12.17 52.55
C GLY A 13 -1.62 12.66 51.64
N SER A 14 -0.41 12.17 51.86
CA SER A 14 0.75 12.35 50.99
C SER A 14 0.49 11.74 49.61
N GLU A 15 0.20 12.57 48.61
CA GLU A 15 0.24 12.18 47.19
C GLU A 15 1.70 12.23 46.70
N GLU A 16 2.42 11.11 46.78
CA GLU A 16 3.55 10.88 45.88
C GLU A 16 2.98 10.69 44.48
N GLY A 17 3.11 11.72 43.64
CA GLY A 17 2.58 11.74 42.28
C GLY A 17 3.23 10.68 41.39
N THR A 18 2.56 9.54 41.22
CA THR A 18 2.90 8.58 40.17
C THR A 18 2.72 9.23 38.80
N LEU A 19 3.80 9.32 38.02
CA LEU A 19 3.77 9.75 36.63
C LEU A 19 2.76 8.91 35.83
N PRO A 20 1.99 9.51 34.88
CA PRO A 20 1.17 8.76 33.94
C PRO A 20 1.97 7.62 33.28
N VAL A 21 1.33 6.47 33.06
CA VAL A 21 2.01 5.22 32.63
C VAL A 21 2.90 5.42 31.40
N GLU A 22 2.40 6.16 30.40
CA GLU A 22 3.10 6.52 29.17
C GLU A 22 4.29 7.47 29.40
N ALA A 23 4.14 8.44 30.30
CA ALA A 23 5.23 9.34 30.67
C ALA A 23 6.39 8.58 31.34
N GLY A 24 6.07 7.54 32.11
CA GLY A 24 7.08 6.63 32.68
C GLY A 24 7.82 5.81 31.62
N GLU A 25 7.13 5.30 30.61
CA GLU A 25 7.77 4.57 29.50
C GLU A 25 8.62 5.47 28.61
N ASN A 26 8.14 6.68 28.29
CA ASN A 26 8.91 7.66 27.54
C ASN A 26 10.17 8.10 28.30
N ALA A 27 10.09 8.25 29.63
CA ALA A 27 11.25 8.55 30.45
C ALA A 27 12.29 7.41 30.44
N LEU A 28 11.85 6.15 30.50
CA LEU A 28 12.73 4.98 30.36
C LEU A 28 13.40 4.94 28.99
N TYR A 29 12.62 5.07 27.91
CA TYR A 29 13.13 5.07 26.54
C TYR A 29 14.17 6.17 26.33
N LEU A 30 13.84 7.42 26.67
CA LEU A 30 14.73 8.56 26.46
C LEU A 30 16.01 8.44 27.29
N THR A 31 15.90 7.96 28.53
CA THR A 31 17.08 7.70 29.38
C THR A 31 17.97 6.63 28.76
N ALA A 32 17.42 5.50 28.32
CA ALA A 32 18.19 4.43 27.69
C ALA A 32 18.84 4.88 26.38
N PHE A 33 18.10 5.63 25.54
CA PHE A 33 18.60 6.20 24.30
C PHE A 33 19.78 7.14 24.55
N ALA A 34 19.68 8.02 25.55
CA ALA A 34 20.78 8.91 25.95
C ALA A 34 21.98 8.13 26.49
N VAL A 35 21.77 7.08 27.31
CA VAL A 35 22.86 6.21 27.79
C VAL A 35 23.59 5.55 26.63
N ILE A 36 22.88 5.02 25.63
CA ILE A 36 23.49 4.43 24.42
C ILE A 36 24.37 5.45 23.71
N GLY A 37 23.82 6.64 23.41
CA GLY A 37 24.55 7.70 22.72
C GLY A 37 25.81 8.14 23.46
N ILE A 38 25.70 8.37 24.78
CA ILE A 38 26.85 8.77 25.61
C ILE A 38 27.88 7.65 25.69
N ARG A 39 27.49 6.38 25.87
CA ARG A 39 28.42 5.23 25.95
C ARG A 39 29.18 5.05 24.64
N LYS A 40 28.52 5.20 23.49
CA LYS A 40 29.15 5.09 22.16
C LYS A 40 30.17 6.21 21.89
N ALA A 41 29.98 7.39 22.47
CA ALA A 41 30.87 8.54 22.31
C ALA A 41 31.83 8.77 23.50
N PHE A 42 31.74 7.97 24.57
CA PHE A 42 32.43 8.24 25.84
C PHE A 42 33.95 8.28 25.68
N ASP A 43 34.52 7.38 24.88
CA ASP A 43 35.96 7.28 24.67
C ASP A 43 36.56 8.50 23.96
N ILE A 44 35.73 9.30 23.27
CA ILE A 44 36.16 10.56 22.65
C ILE A 44 36.43 11.62 23.73
N CYS A 45 35.65 11.62 24.83
CA CYS A 45 35.77 12.61 25.90
C CYS A 45 35.43 12.01 27.29
N PRO A 46 36.36 11.27 27.92
CA PRO A 46 36.11 10.55 29.17
C PRO A 46 36.14 11.49 30.38
N LEU A 47 35.04 12.20 30.63
CA LEU A 47 34.90 13.14 31.76
C LEU A 47 34.25 12.48 32.98
N LEU A 48 34.79 12.77 34.17
CA LEU A 48 34.25 12.28 35.45
C LEU A 48 32.79 12.70 35.67
N LYS A 49 32.43 13.92 35.25
CA LYS A 49 31.05 14.43 35.35
C LYS A 49 30.08 13.60 34.50
N ILE A 50 30.48 13.23 33.27
CA ILE A 50 29.68 12.39 32.37
C ILE A 50 29.58 10.98 32.96
N ASN A 51 30.67 10.41 33.47
CA ASN A 51 30.65 9.10 34.12
C ASN A 51 29.71 9.06 35.34
N THR A 52 29.69 10.14 36.13
CA THR A 52 28.78 10.28 37.27
C THR A 52 27.32 10.32 36.82
N ALA A 53 27.03 11.02 35.71
CA ALA A 53 25.69 11.05 35.12
C ALA A 53 25.28 9.67 34.58
N LEU A 54 26.17 8.95 33.91
CA LEU A 54 25.95 7.58 33.45
C LEU A 54 25.60 6.65 34.62
N ASN A 55 26.34 6.69 35.73
CA ASN A 55 26.05 5.85 36.89
C ASN A 55 24.67 6.12 37.49
N LYS A 56 24.23 7.39 37.50
CA LYS A 56 22.87 7.77 37.95
C LYS A 56 21.81 7.25 36.99
N ALA A 57 22.03 7.37 35.68
CA ALA A 57 21.12 6.84 34.67
C ALA A 57 21.04 5.32 34.72
N ASP A 58 22.17 4.61 34.84
CA ASP A 58 22.24 3.16 34.97
C ASP A 58 21.48 2.68 36.23
N SER A 59 21.62 3.40 37.36
CA SER A 59 20.87 3.11 38.58
C SER A 59 19.36 3.27 38.37
N PHE A 60 18.93 4.36 37.73
CA PHE A 60 17.53 4.58 37.38
C PHE A 60 16.98 3.47 36.47
N LEU A 61 17.73 3.08 35.44
CA LEU A 61 17.33 1.99 34.54
C LEU A 61 17.24 0.64 35.27
N HIS A 62 18.18 0.33 36.15
CA HIS A 62 18.13 -0.88 36.97
C HIS A 62 16.94 -0.92 37.94
N GLU A 63 16.47 0.23 38.41
CA GLU A 63 15.34 0.34 39.33
C GLU A 63 13.98 0.32 38.64
N ASN A 64 13.88 0.87 37.43
CA ASN A 64 12.60 1.14 36.80
C ASN A 64 12.27 0.23 35.60
N ALA A 65 13.21 -0.60 35.13
CA ALA A 65 12.98 -1.49 33.98
C ALA A 65 12.05 -2.68 34.26
N LEU A 66 11.87 -3.05 35.54
CA LEU A 66 11.05 -4.19 35.95
C LEU A 66 9.96 -3.74 36.94
N PRO A 67 8.71 -4.25 36.83
CA PRO A 67 8.23 -5.19 35.81
C PRO A 67 8.10 -4.54 34.42
N PRO A 68 8.35 -5.29 33.33
CA PRO A 68 8.27 -4.72 31.99
C PRO A 68 6.82 -4.40 31.63
N ARG A 69 6.62 -3.26 30.97
CA ARG A 69 5.32 -2.81 30.45
C ARG A 69 5.21 -2.94 28.94
N ASN A 70 6.35 -2.87 28.27
CA ASN A 70 6.50 -2.95 26.82
C ASN A 70 7.82 -3.66 26.50
N THR A 71 7.83 -4.54 25.50
CA THR A 71 9.02 -5.32 25.13
C THR A 71 10.07 -4.44 24.46
N PHE A 72 9.63 -3.41 23.70
CA PHE A 72 10.51 -2.41 23.10
C PHE A 72 11.34 -1.67 24.15
N THR A 73 10.70 -1.12 25.18
CA THR A 73 11.39 -0.39 26.26
C THR A 73 12.30 -1.32 27.04
N LEU A 74 11.88 -2.57 27.27
CA LEU A 74 12.73 -3.58 27.90
C LEU A 74 14.00 -3.89 27.07
N ALA A 75 13.87 -3.99 25.75
CA ALA A 75 14.97 -4.31 24.85
C ALA A 75 16.01 -3.18 24.76
N ILE A 76 15.58 -1.93 24.58
CA ILE A 76 16.50 -0.78 24.54
C ILE A 76 17.22 -0.58 25.88
N VAL A 77 16.53 -0.77 27.01
CA VAL A 77 17.15 -0.70 28.34
C VAL A 77 18.16 -1.82 28.54
N ALA A 78 17.84 -3.06 28.12
CA ALA A 78 18.78 -4.16 28.16
C ALA A 78 20.04 -3.86 27.33
N TYR A 79 19.88 -3.27 26.14
CA TYR A 79 21.03 -2.91 25.32
C TYR A 79 21.87 -1.79 25.95
N ALA A 80 21.24 -0.71 26.42
CA ALA A 80 21.91 0.40 27.10
C ALA A 80 22.77 -0.09 28.27
N LEU A 81 22.20 -0.93 29.14
CA LEU A 81 22.90 -1.52 30.28
C LEU A 81 23.98 -2.52 29.86
N SER A 82 23.83 -3.20 28.72
CA SER A 82 24.84 -4.12 28.19
C SER A 82 26.14 -3.42 27.75
N LEU A 83 26.10 -2.11 27.53
CA LEU A 83 27.28 -1.28 27.24
C LEU A 83 28.04 -0.87 28.51
N GLY A 84 27.46 -1.10 29.70
CA GLY A 84 28.05 -0.80 31.01
C GLY A 84 28.48 -2.06 31.77
N ASP A 85 28.14 -2.12 33.07
CA ASP A 85 28.46 -3.27 33.93
C ASP A 85 27.52 -4.47 33.69
N LYS A 86 28.04 -5.48 32.99
CA LYS A 86 27.33 -6.72 32.65
C LYS A 86 27.17 -7.67 33.85
N MET A 87 27.83 -7.41 34.98
CA MET A 87 27.80 -8.27 36.16
C MET A 87 26.69 -7.90 37.15
N HIS A 88 26.03 -6.76 36.95
CA HIS A 88 24.97 -6.30 37.85
C HIS A 88 23.81 -7.31 37.93
N PRO A 89 23.39 -7.76 39.13
CA PRO A 89 22.35 -8.79 39.28
C PRO A 89 21.02 -8.42 38.62
N ARG A 90 20.58 -7.15 38.72
CA ARG A 90 19.34 -6.71 38.07
C ARG A 90 19.43 -6.71 36.55
N PHE A 91 20.60 -6.45 35.97
CA PHE A 91 20.77 -6.55 34.53
C PHE A 91 20.51 -7.99 34.04
N ARG A 92 20.99 -9.00 34.77
CA ARG A 92 20.70 -10.41 34.43
C ARG A 92 19.21 -10.74 34.51
N LEU A 93 18.48 -10.14 35.47
CA LEU A 93 17.02 -10.28 35.57
C LEU A 93 16.31 -9.64 34.37
N ILE A 94 16.75 -8.44 33.96
CA ILE A 94 16.23 -7.74 32.78
C ILE A 94 16.46 -8.58 31.51
N VAL A 95 17.67 -9.09 31.30
CA VAL A 95 17.98 -9.99 30.17
C VAL A 95 17.16 -11.26 30.21
N SER A 96 16.95 -11.85 31.39
CA SER A 96 16.10 -13.04 31.54
C SER A 96 14.63 -12.75 31.24
N ALA A 97 14.12 -11.56 31.59
CA ALA A 97 12.78 -11.13 31.21
C ALA A 97 12.69 -10.96 29.69
N LEU A 98 13.67 -10.29 29.06
CA LEU A 98 13.69 -10.11 27.61
C LEU A 98 13.73 -11.44 26.86
N LYS A 99 14.53 -12.41 27.30
CA LYS A 99 14.57 -13.76 26.71
C LYS A 99 13.25 -14.51 26.82
N ARG A 100 12.43 -14.21 27.83
CA ARG A 100 11.12 -14.84 28.04
C ARG A 100 10.08 -14.37 27.04
N GLU A 101 10.17 -13.11 26.61
CA GLU A 101 9.31 -12.51 25.58
C GLU A 101 9.70 -12.91 24.14
N ALA A 102 10.70 -13.78 23.97
CA ALA A 102 11.18 -14.17 22.65
C ALA A 102 10.17 -15.07 21.92
N LEU A 103 9.87 -14.71 20.68
CA LEU A 103 9.07 -15.51 19.76
C LEU A 103 9.97 -16.44 18.96
N VAL A 104 9.56 -17.69 18.82
CA VAL A 104 10.35 -18.73 18.12
C VAL A 104 9.48 -19.42 17.08
N LYS A 105 10.01 -19.56 15.86
CA LYS A 105 9.42 -20.40 14.81
C LYS A 105 10.36 -21.58 14.50
N GLY A 106 9.79 -22.79 14.49
CA GLY A 106 10.51 -24.06 14.29
C GLY A 106 10.97 -24.72 15.59
N ASN A 107 11.10 -26.05 15.58
CA ASN A 107 11.68 -26.84 16.67
C ASN A 107 12.62 -27.91 16.08
N PRO A 108 13.96 -27.78 16.19
CA PRO A 108 14.71 -26.73 16.92
C PRO A 108 14.51 -25.32 16.33
N PRO A 109 14.82 -24.24 17.10
CA PRO A 109 14.57 -22.86 16.69
C PRO A 109 15.22 -22.50 15.34
N ILE A 110 14.40 -22.18 14.33
CA ILE A 110 14.88 -21.71 13.01
C ILE A 110 14.92 -20.18 12.99
N TYR A 111 13.87 -19.54 13.52
CA TYR A 111 13.77 -18.09 13.65
C TYR A 111 13.51 -17.70 15.09
N ARG A 112 14.09 -16.57 15.51
CA ARG A 112 13.82 -15.93 16.80
C ARG A 112 13.71 -14.42 16.64
N PHE A 113 12.66 -13.84 17.18
CA PHE A 113 12.41 -12.40 17.08
C PHE A 113 11.53 -11.92 18.24
N TRP A 114 11.30 -10.61 18.33
CA TRP A 114 10.47 -9.99 19.36
C TRP A 114 9.38 -9.14 18.72
N LYS A 115 8.26 -9.03 19.44
CA LYS A 115 7.29 -7.95 19.23
C LYS A 115 7.68 -6.74 20.05
N ASP A 116 7.20 -5.58 19.62
CA ASP A 116 7.25 -4.36 20.42
C ASP A 116 6.34 -4.49 21.65
N SER A 117 5.13 -5.05 21.54
CA SER A 117 4.25 -5.25 22.71
C SER A 117 4.57 -6.51 23.55
N LEU A 118 4.12 -6.52 24.81
CA LEU A 118 4.25 -7.68 25.69
C LEU A 118 3.44 -8.88 25.19
N GLN A 119 3.97 -10.07 25.42
CA GLN A 119 3.31 -11.30 25.01
C GLN A 119 2.11 -11.62 25.92
N ARG A 120 0.91 -11.18 25.52
CA ARG A 120 -0.34 -11.57 26.18
C ARG A 120 -0.82 -12.94 25.68
N THR A 121 -1.36 -13.75 26.59
CA THR A 121 -1.97 -15.05 26.28
C THR A 121 -3.02 -14.89 25.19
N GLY A 122 -2.83 -15.55 24.04
CA GLY A 122 -3.71 -15.46 22.87
C GLY A 122 -3.26 -14.50 21.77
N SER A 123 -2.09 -13.85 21.88
CA SER A 123 -1.58 -12.97 20.83
C SER A 123 -1.11 -13.74 19.59
N SER A 124 -1.72 -13.45 18.43
CA SER A 124 -1.31 -14.00 17.14
C SER A 124 0.07 -13.46 16.74
N THR A 125 1.00 -14.30 16.30
CA THR A 125 2.24 -13.84 15.67
C THR A 125 1.91 -13.16 14.34
N PRO A 126 2.25 -11.88 14.13
CA PRO A 126 2.09 -11.21 12.85
C PRO A 126 2.80 -11.99 11.76
N ASN A 127 2.16 -12.07 10.61
CA ASN A 127 2.75 -12.70 9.42
C ASN A 127 3.75 -11.77 8.73
N ALA A 128 3.68 -10.45 8.98
CA ALA A 128 4.55 -9.43 8.41
C ALA A 128 5.38 -8.74 9.49
N GLY A 129 6.64 -8.39 9.18
CA GLY A 129 7.48 -7.56 10.03
C GLY A 129 7.00 -6.10 10.06
N THR A 130 7.31 -5.42 11.16
CA THR A 130 7.07 -3.97 11.34
C THR A 130 8.37 -3.32 11.82
N ALA A 131 8.47 -2.00 11.71
CA ALA A 131 9.62 -1.24 12.19
C ALA A 131 9.88 -1.52 13.69
N GLY A 132 8.84 -1.48 14.52
CA GLY A 132 8.95 -1.77 15.96
C GLY A 132 9.43 -3.19 16.26
N MET A 133 9.02 -4.20 15.48
CA MET A 133 9.49 -5.58 15.62
C MET A 133 10.98 -5.71 15.29
N VAL A 134 11.41 -5.09 14.19
CA VAL A 134 12.83 -5.11 13.77
C VAL A 134 13.69 -4.37 14.78
N GLU A 135 13.28 -3.18 15.24
CA GLU A 135 14.05 -2.40 16.22
C GLU A 135 14.18 -3.13 17.56
N THR A 136 13.08 -3.67 18.09
CA THR A 136 13.10 -4.46 19.34
C THR A 136 14.02 -5.67 19.22
N THR A 137 13.94 -6.37 18.09
CA THR A 137 14.76 -7.55 17.81
C THR A 137 16.23 -7.18 17.64
N ALA A 138 16.53 -6.02 17.04
CA ALA A 138 17.89 -5.52 16.87
C ALA A 138 18.54 -5.16 18.22
N TYR A 139 17.83 -4.49 19.13
CA TYR A 139 18.34 -4.26 20.50
C TYR A 139 18.59 -5.57 21.25
N ALA A 140 17.69 -6.54 21.13
CA ALA A 140 17.86 -7.87 21.73
C ALA A 140 19.08 -8.62 21.14
N LEU A 141 19.31 -8.49 19.84
CA LEU A 141 20.50 -9.02 19.16
C LEU A 141 21.77 -8.37 19.71
N LEU A 142 21.86 -7.04 19.71
CA LEU A 142 23.03 -6.30 20.19
C LEU A 142 23.36 -6.62 21.66
N THR A 143 22.32 -6.73 22.50
CA THR A 143 22.46 -7.19 23.89
C THR A 143 23.07 -8.60 23.95
N SER A 144 22.57 -9.52 23.13
CA SER A 144 23.04 -10.92 23.10
C SER A 144 24.46 -11.07 22.57
N LEU A 145 24.83 -10.26 21.56
CA LEU A 145 26.20 -10.17 21.03
C LEU A 145 27.16 -9.61 22.09
N SER A 146 26.76 -8.56 22.80
CA SER A 146 27.53 -7.98 23.92
C SER A 146 27.78 -8.99 25.04
N LEU A 147 26.85 -9.92 25.26
CA LEU A 147 26.95 -11.04 26.20
C LEU A 147 27.67 -12.27 25.64
N LYS A 148 28.01 -12.28 24.34
CA LYS A 148 28.67 -13.38 23.62
C LYS A 148 27.87 -14.70 23.64
N ASP A 149 26.55 -14.63 23.65
CA ASP A 149 25.66 -15.81 23.65
C ASP A 149 25.37 -16.31 22.22
N MET A 150 26.39 -16.87 21.57
CA MET A 150 26.33 -17.21 20.13
C MET A 150 25.27 -18.27 19.79
N ASN A 151 25.01 -19.22 20.69
CA ASN A 151 23.99 -20.24 20.47
C ASN A 151 22.58 -19.65 20.39
N TYR A 152 22.34 -18.54 21.08
CA TYR A 152 21.05 -17.85 21.09
C TYR A 152 20.85 -16.92 19.88
N VAL A 153 21.94 -16.41 19.32
CA VAL A 153 21.95 -15.36 18.28
C VAL A 153 21.62 -15.88 16.88
N ASN A 154 22.03 -17.09 16.50
CA ASN A 154 21.90 -17.57 15.11
C ASN A 154 20.46 -17.47 14.54
N PRO A 155 19.40 -17.87 15.27
CA PRO A 155 18.02 -17.73 14.77
C PRO A 155 17.54 -16.27 14.67
N ILE A 156 18.17 -15.35 15.41
CA ILE A 156 17.87 -13.90 15.36
C ILE A 156 18.46 -13.30 14.10
N ILE A 157 19.72 -13.62 13.82
CA ILE A 157 20.41 -13.19 12.59
C ILE A 157 19.68 -13.68 11.37
N LYS A 158 19.25 -14.95 11.36
CA LYS A 158 18.48 -15.50 10.25
C LYS A 158 17.19 -14.72 10.00
N TRP A 159 16.45 -14.35 11.06
CA TRP A 159 15.24 -13.56 10.92
C TRP A 159 15.52 -12.15 10.40
N LEU A 160 16.47 -11.42 10.99
CA LEU A 160 16.81 -10.06 10.53
C LEU A 160 17.37 -10.04 9.10
N ALA A 161 18.17 -11.02 8.72
CA ALA A 161 18.71 -11.11 7.36
C ALA A 161 17.62 -11.35 6.30
N GLU A 162 16.58 -12.12 6.62
CA GLU A 162 15.44 -12.33 5.71
C GLU A 162 14.45 -11.14 5.73
N GLU A 163 14.44 -10.36 6.81
CA GLU A 163 13.62 -9.15 6.96
C GLU A 163 14.24 -7.90 6.31
N GLN A 164 15.54 -7.97 5.94
CA GLN A 164 16.23 -6.89 5.24
C GLN A 164 15.67 -6.67 3.84
N ARG A 165 15.52 -5.41 3.41
CA ARG A 165 14.95 -5.06 2.11
C ARG A 165 16.02 -4.80 1.06
N PHE A 166 15.61 -4.88 -0.20
CA PHE A 166 16.45 -4.47 -1.32
C PHE A 166 16.92 -3.00 -1.13
N GLY A 167 18.23 -2.78 -1.28
CA GLY A 167 18.89 -1.51 -0.95
C GLY A 167 19.58 -1.50 0.42
N GLY A 168 19.43 -2.56 1.21
CA GLY A 168 20.12 -2.75 2.48
C GLY A 168 19.41 -2.15 3.70
N GLY A 169 18.36 -1.35 3.51
CA GLY A 169 17.56 -0.79 4.60
C GLY A 169 16.48 -1.75 5.15
N PHE A 170 15.81 -1.31 6.20
CA PHE A 170 14.64 -1.97 6.80
C PHE A 170 13.39 -1.08 6.61
N TYR A 171 12.54 -0.93 7.64
CA TYR A 171 11.25 -0.25 7.53
C TYR A 171 11.36 1.24 7.82
N SER A 172 12.23 1.64 8.74
CA SER A 172 12.37 2.98 9.28
C SER A 172 13.85 3.35 9.44
N THR A 173 14.15 4.39 10.20
CA THR A 173 15.51 4.86 10.49
C THR A 173 16.15 4.11 11.67
N GLN A 174 15.42 4.01 12.80
CA GLN A 174 15.93 3.44 14.05
C GLN A 174 16.11 1.93 14.00
N ASP A 175 15.18 1.23 13.35
CA ASP A 175 15.31 -0.20 13.11
C ASP A 175 16.48 -0.51 12.16
N THR A 176 16.66 0.29 11.10
CA THR A 176 17.73 0.11 10.13
C THR A 176 19.11 0.26 10.77
N ILE A 177 19.37 1.34 11.51
CA ILE A 177 20.70 1.57 12.09
C ILE A 177 21.11 0.45 13.06
N ASN A 178 20.20 0.06 13.96
CA ASN A 178 20.48 -0.95 14.98
C ASN A 178 20.59 -2.35 14.37
N ALA A 179 19.74 -2.68 13.39
CA ALA A 179 19.79 -3.98 12.72
C ALA A 179 21.08 -4.14 11.89
N ILE A 180 21.51 -3.09 11.19
CA ILE A 180 22.76 -3.10 10.43
C ILE A 180 23.97 -3.19 11.36
N GLU A 181 23.97 -2.48 12.49
CA GLU A 181 25.01 -2.64 13.51
C GLU A 181 25.07 -4.09 13.99
N GLY A 182 23.93 -4.69 14.36
CA GLY A 182 23.88 -6.07 14.85
C GLY A 182 24.35 -7.11 13.83
N LEU A 183 23.92 -6.99 12.57
CA LEU A 183 24.37 -7.88 11.48
C LEU A 183 25.87 -7.73 11.20
N THR A 184 26.39 -6.51 11.29
CA THR A 184 27.82 -6.22 11.08
C THR A 184 28.67 -6.79 12.22
N GLU A 185 28.31 -6.49 13.47
CA GLU A 185 29.01 -7.00 14.66
C GLU A 185 29.02 -8.54 14.70
N TYR A 186 27.89 -9.18 14.37
CA TYR A 186 27.84 -10.64 14.24
C TYR A 186 28.81 -11.16 13.17
N SER A 187 28.86 -10.50 12.01
CA SER A 187 29.76 -10.88 10.91
C SER A 187 31.24 -10.71 11.24
N LEU A 188 31.58 -9.80 12.17
CA LEU A 188 32.94 -9.62 12.70
C LEU A 188 33.31 -10.66 13.76
N LEU A 189 32.33 -11.13 14.54
CA LEU A 189 32.55 -12.11 15.62
C LEU A 189 32.62 -13.55 15.11
N VAL A 190 31.92 -13.87 14.03
CA VAL A 190 31.91 -15.22 13.44
C VAL A 190 33.00 -15.35 12.37
N LYS A 191 33.62 -16.53 12.28
CA LYS A 191 34.60 -16.80 11.21
C LYS A 191 33.92 -16.69 9.85
N GLN A 192 34.46 -15.85 8.98
CA GLN A 192 34.04 -15.77 7.59
C GLN A 192 34.31 -17.10 6.89
N LEU A 193 33.26 -17.66 6.29
CA LEU A 193 33.33 -18.87 5.48
C LEU A 193 33.77 -18.50 4.06
N HIS A 194 34.56 -19.36 3.42
CA HIS A 194 34.95 -19.18 2.03
C HIS A 194 33.73 -19.19 1.11
N LEU A 195 33.54 -18.09 0.39
CA LEU A 195 32.39 -17.89 -0.48
C LEU A 195 32.62 -18.56 -1.83
N ASN A 196 31.89 -19.63 -2.10
CA ASN A 196 31.84 -20.30 -3.39
C ASN A 196 30.45 -20.91 -3.56
N MET A 197 29.56 -20.18 -4.21
CA MET A 197 28.21 -20.65 -4.48
C MET A 197 27.90 -20.63 -5.96
N ASP A 198 27.06 -21.57 -6.33
CA ASP A 198 26.45 -21.68 -7.63
C ASP A 198 24.93 -21.58 -7.45
N ILE A 199 24.36 -20.42 -7.81
CA ILE A 199 22.96 -20.09 -7.57
C ILE A 199 22.24 -20.01 -8.91
N ASN A 200 21.26 -20.88 -9.12
CA ASN A 200 20.42 -20.89 -10.32
C ASN A 200 19.02 -20.37 -9.97
N VAL A 201 18.56 -19.39 -10.73
CA VAL A 201 17.21 -18.82 -10.68
C VAL A 201 16.45 -19.27 -11.93
N SER A 202 15.30 -19.90 -11.71
CA SER A 202 14.47 -20.47 -12.77
C SER A 202 13.01 -20.12 -12.54
N TYR A 203 12.24 -20.12 -13.63
CA TYR A 203 10.80 -20.11 -13.59
C TYR A 203 10.29 -21.55 -13.46
N LYS A 204 9.26 -21.76 -12.64
CA LYS A 204 8.67 -23.09 -12.42
C LYS A 204 8.20 -23.76 -13.70
N ASN A 205 7.61 -23.01 -14.64
CA ASN A 205 7.04 -23.53 -15.88
C ASN A 205 7.72 -22.97 -17.14
N LYS A 206 8.44 -21.84 -17.02
CA LYS A 206 9.05 -21.13 -18.17
C LYS A 206 10.57 -21.34 -18.33
N GLY A 207 11.15 -22.29 -17.58
CA GLY A 207 12.56 -22.69 -17.72
C GLY A 207 13.55 -21.77 -16.98
N ASN A 208 14.82 -21.83 -17.36
CA ASN A 208 15.89 -21.09 -16.68
C ASN A 208 15.81 -19.59 -16.93
N PHE A 209 16.09 -18.80 -15.88
CA PHE A 209 16.06 -17.34 -15.95
C PHE A 209 17.46 -16.72 -15.85
N HIS A 210 18.17 -16.98 -14.75
CA HIS A 210 19.45 -16.35 -14.48
C HIS A 210 20.33 -17.23 -13.58
N HIS A 211 21.65 -17.12 -13.74
CA HIS A 211 22.62 -17.88 -12.96
C HIS A 211 23.66 -16.93 -12.34
N TYR A 212 23.93 -17.09 -11.05
CA TYR A 212 24.92 -16.33 -10.30
C TYR A 212 26.02 -17.24 -9.78
N LYS A 213 27.26 -16.98 -10.19
CA LYS A 213 28.46 -17.56 -9.57
C LYS A 213 29.01 -16.60 -8.52
N VAL A 214 28.68 -16.86 -7.26
CA VAL A 214 29.05 -15.99 -6.14
C VAL A 214 30.36 -16.48 -5.54
N THR A 215 31.38 -15.62 -5.58
CA THR A 215 32.71 -15.88 -5.00
C THR A 215 33.20 -14.66 -4.24
N GLU A 216 34.28 -14.78 -3.47
CA GLU A 216 34.91 -13.65 -2.76
C GLU A 216 35.32 -12.48 -3.69
N LYS A 217 35.49 -12.74 -5.00
CA LYS A 217 35.78 -11.71 -6.00
C LYS A 217 34.52 -11.06 -6.57
N ASN A 218 33.44 -11.83 -6.69
CA ASN A 218 32.23 -11.47 -7.43
C ASN A 218 30.98 -11.71 -6.55
N PHE A 219 30.93 -11.11 -5.37
CA PHE A 219 29.80 -11.25 -4.44
C PHE A 219 28.74 -10.15 -4.57
N LEU A 220 29.11 -9.01 -5.18
CA LEU A 220 28.18 -7.93 -5.49
C LEU A 220 27.65 -8.10 -6.93
N GLY A 221 26.59 -8.89 -7.08
CA GLY A 221 25.87 -9.04 -8.35
C GLY A 221 25.01 -7.82 -8.66
N ARG A 222 24.84 -7.52 -9.96
CA ARG A 222 23.83 -6.53 -10.38
C ARG A 222 22.43 -7.09 -10.12
N PRO A 223 21.48 -6.27 -9.65
CA PRO A 223 20.07 -6.65 -9.62
C PRO A 223 19.57 -6.96 -11.03
N VAL A 224 18.66 -7.93 -11.15
CA VAL A 224 18.04 -8.31 -12.43
C VAL A 224 16.53 -8.24 -12.26
N GLU A 225 15.87 -7.55 -13.19
CA GLU A 225 14.41 -7.46 -13.24
C GLU A 225 13.83 -8.75 -13.82
N VAL A 226 12.74 -9.26 -13.22
CA VAL A 226 12.07 -10.49 -13.65
C VAL A 226 10.99 -10.13 -14.68
N PRO A 227 11.19 -10.44 -15.98
CA PRO A 227 10.25 -10.01 -17.03
C PRO A 227 9.02 -10.90 -17.17
N LEU A 228 9.06 -12.16 -16.73
CA LEU A 228 7.97 -13.11 -16.96
C LEU A 228 7.12 -13.30 -15.70
N ASN A 229 5.80 -13.32 -15.90
CA ASN A 229 4.84 -13.70 -14.87
C ASN A 229 4.83 -15.22 -14.72
N ASP A 230 5.62 -15.77 -13.79
CA ASP A 230 5.63 -17.17 -13.36
C ASP A 230 6.28 -17.29 -11.97
N ASP A 231 6.06 -18.41 -11.29
CA ASP A 231 6.68 -18.65 -9.97
C ASP A 231 8.21 -18.74 -10.09
N LEU A 232 8.93 -17.97 -9.27
CA LEU A 232 10.39 -18.02 -9.22
C LEU A 232 10.89 -19.12 -8.28
N VAL A 233 11.84 -19.92 -8.75
CA VAL A 233 12.51 -20.97 -7.99
C VAL A 233 14.01 -20.68 -7.97
N ILE A 234 14.54 -20.45 -6.77
CA ILE A 234 15.96 -20.23 -6.52
C ILE A 234 16.54 -21.51 -5.92
N SER A 235 17.57 -22.03 -6.56
CA SER A 235 18.25 -23.28 -6.17
C SER A 235 19.75 -23.06 -6.10
N THR A 236 20.40 -23.80 -5.21
CA THR A 236 21.85 -23.80 -5.06
C THR A 236 22.36 -25.24 -4.99
N GLY A 237 23.48 -25.50 -5.65
CA GLY A 237 24.15 -26.81 -5.58
C GLY A 237 24.94 -26.98 -4.27
N TYR A 238 25.96 -27.84 -4.31
CA TYR A 238 26.96 -27.89 -3.24
C TYR A 238 27.74 -26.57 -3.22
N SER A 239 27.46 -25.76 -2.21
CA SER A 239 27.95 -24.39 -2.08
C SER A 239 28.52 -24.14 -0.68
N ASN A 240 29.50 -23.25 -0.58
CA ASN A 240 30.07 -22.81 0.71
C ASN A 240 29.88 -21.30 0.90
N GLY A 241 29.61 -20.90 2.14
CA GLY A 241 29.34 -19.53 2.55
C GLY A 241 27.87 -19.25 2.85
N LEU A 242 27.56 -17.96 3.06
CA LEU A 242 26.18 -17.45 3.24
C LEU A 242 25.88 -16.38 2.17
N ALA A 243 24.73 -16.51 1.50
CA ALA A 243 24.23 -15.54 0.52
C ALA A 243 22.79 -15.17 0.88
N THR A 244 22.45 -13.90 0.69
CA THR A 244 21.08 -13.40 0.87
C THR A 244 20.45 -13.14 -0.49
N VAL A 245 19.17 -13.47 -0.63
CA VAL A 245 18.41 -13.26 -1.87
C VAL A 245 17.13 -12.52 -1.52
N HIS A 246 16.95 -11.35 -2.12
CA HIS A 246 15.80 -10.48 -1.89
C HIS A 246 15.06 -10.25 -3.20
N VAL A 247 13.74 -10.44 -3.19
CA VAL A 247 12.87 -10.17 -4.34
C VAL A 247 11.94 -9.01 -3.97
N LYS A 248 12.12 -7.87 -4.65
CA LYS A 248 11.24 -6.69 -4.48
C LYS A 248 10.16 -6.72 -5.55
N THR A 249 8.91 -6.80 -5.13
CA THR A 249 7.76 -6.73 -6.04
C THR A 249 7.10 -5.35 -5.91
N ILE A 250 6.94 -4.65 -7.03
CA ILE A 250 6.25 -3.35 -7.09
C ILE A 250 4.94 -3.57 -7.85
N VAL A 251 3.81 -3.21 -7.23
CA VAL A 251 2.48 -3.35 -7.83
C VAL A 251 1.69 -2.06 -7.67
N HIS A 252 0.87 -1.73 -8.66
CA HIS A 252 -0.10 -0.65 -8.56
C HIS A 252 -1.47 -1.23 -8.20
N LYS A 253 -2.01 -0.80 -7.05
CA LYS A 253 -3.36 -1.19 -6.60
C LYS A 253 -4.36 -0.08 -6.89
N THR A 254 -5.60 -0.46 -7.16
CA THR A 254 -6.69 0.48 -7.52
C THR A 254 -7.61 0.82 -6.35
N SER A 255 -7.39 0.21 -5.18
CA SER A 255 -8.15 0.41 -3.94
C SER A 255 -7.24 0.31 -2.72
N THR A 256 -7.56 1.08 -1.67
CA THR A 256 -6.95 1.03 -0.34
C THR A 256 -7.88 0.43 0.72
N SER A 257 -9.06 -0.07 0.34
CA SER A 257 -10.09 -0.56 1.26
C SER A 257 -9.69 -1.79 2.08
N GLU A 258 -8.73 -2.57 1.60
CA GLU A 258 -8.20 -3.75 2.30
C GLU A 258 -7.04 -3.41 3.25
N GLU A 259 -6.56 -2.17 3.25
CA GLU A 259 -5.44 -1.74 4.08
C GLU A 259 -5.90 -1.29 5.46
N VAL A 260 -5.09 -1.61 6.48
CA VAL A 260 -5.35 -1.17 7.86
C VAL A 260 -5.01 0.31 7.95
N CYS A 261 -6.03 1.14 8.18
CA CYS A 261 -5.91 2.59 8.20
C CYS A 261 -5.88 3.13 9.64
N SER A 262 -4.71 3.60 10.08
CA SER A 262 -4.42 4.12 11.43
C SER A 262 -4.74 5.61 11.64
N PHE A 263 -5.33 6.27 10.63
CA PHE A 263 -5.72 7.68 10.69
C PHE A 263 -7.15 7.85 10.16
N TYR A 264 -7.87 8.86 10.63
CA TYR A 264 -9.02 9.39 9.88
C TYR A 264 -8.48 10.44 8.91
N LEU A 265 -8.77 10.27 7.62
CA LEU A 265 -8.32 11.18 6.57
C LEU A 265 -9.50 11.86 5.89
N LYS A 266 -9.32 13.13 5.56
CA LYS A 266 -10.24 13.92 4.75
C LYS A 266 -9.42 14.89 3.92
N ILE A 267 -9.68 14.99 2.62
CA ILE A 267 -9.03 15.98 1.76
C ILE A 267 -10.03 16.48 0.74
N ASP A 268 -10.14 17.79 0.59
CA ASP A 268 -11.07 18.46 -0.31
C ASP A 268 -10.37 19.62 -1.03
N THR A 269 -10.89 19.96 -2.21
CA THR A 269 -10.52 21.18 -2.92
C THR A 269 -11.62 22.23 -2.84
N GLN A 270 -11.22 23.47 -2.54
CA GLN A 270 -12.13 24.61 -2.39
C GLN A 270 -11.75 25.69 -3.40
N ASP A 271 -12.74 26.32 -4.02
CA ASP A 271 -12.52 27.54 -4.78
C ASP A 271 -12.35 28.73 -3.82
N VAL A 272 -11.35 29.57 -4.06
CA VAL A 272 -11.11 30.78 -3.28
C VAL A 272 -11.58 31.99 -4.08
N GLU A 273 -12.66 32.62 -3.62
CA GLU A 273 -13.09 33.91 -4.16
C GLU A 273 -12.09 34.99 -3.72
N ALA A 274 -11.43 35.63 -4.69
CA ALA A 274 -10.61 36.80 -4.40
C ALA A 274 -11.55 37.99 -4.12
N SER A 275 -11.61 38.44 -2.87
CA SER A 275 -12.28 39.69 -2.52
C SER A 275 -11.50 40.88 -3.11
N GLY A 276 -11.89 41.30 -4.32
CA GLY A 276 -11.80 42.66 -4.88
C GLY A 276 -10.43 43.35 -4.94
N TYR A 277 -9.95 43.57 -6.16
CA TYR A 277 -9.31 44.79 -6.72
C TYR A 277 -8.19 44.42 -7.70
N SER A 278 -8.55 44.09 -8.94
CA SER A 278 -7.90 44.55 -10.19
C SER A 278 -8.33 43.65 -11.35
N GLY A 279 -8.79 44.28 -12.43
CA GLY A 279 -9.21 43.60 -13.63
C GLY A 279 -8.00 43.16 -14.44
N PHE A 280 -7.66 41.86 -14.40
CA PHE A 280 -7.02 41.08 -15.45
C PHE A 280 -7.22 39.61 -15.11
N GLY A 281 -8.02 38.89 -15.92
CA GLY A 281 -8.11 37.42 -15.93
C GLY A 281 -8.48 36.74 -14.60
N ASP A 282 -9.77 36.65 -14.33
CA ASP A 282 -10.35 35.90 -13.21
C ASP A 282 -10.09 34.38 -13.36
N SER A 283 -8.94 33.89 -12.88
CA SER A 283 -8.75 32.48 -12.57
C SER A 283 -8.74 32.35 -11.05
N GLY A 284 -9.89 32.02 -10.46
CA GLY A 284 -9.98 31.74 -9.03
C GLY A 284 -8.90 30.74 -8.60
N TYR A 285 -8.17 31.07 -7.55
CA TYR A 285 -7.19 30.14 -6.99
C TYR A 285 -7.96 29.00 -6.32
N LYS A 286 -7.63 27.76 -6.68
CA LYS A 286 -8.10 26.60 -5.92
C LYS A 286 -7.21 26.41 -4.69
N ARG A 287 -7.77 25.85 -3.63
CA ARG A 287 -7.05 25.53 -2.38
C ARG A 287 -7.30 24.09 -1.99
N ILE A 288 -6.23 23.37 -1.67
CA ILE A 288 -6.31 22.04 -1.06
C ILE A 288 -6.44 22.22 0.46
N VAL A 289 -7.34 21.46 1.07
CA VAL A 289 -7.49 21.32 2.52
C VAL A 289 -7.36 19.84 2.87
N ALA A 290 -6.22 19.45 3.42
CA ALA A 290 -5.92 18.07 3.81
C ALA A 290 -5.93 17.95 5.34
N CYS A 291 -6.70 17.01 5.87
CA CYS A 291 -6.94 16.84 7.30
C CYS A 291 -6.67 15.39 7.72
N ALA A 292 -6.04 15.24 8.89
CA ALA A 292 -5.81 13.94 9.51
C ALA A 292 -6.11 13.97 11.01
N SER A 293 -6.51 12.82 11.55
CA SER A 293 -6.65 12.58 12.99
C SER A 293 -6.17 11.17 13.33
N TYR A 294 -5.44 11.00 14.43
CA TYR A 294 -4.84 9.73 14.81
C TYR A 294 -5.86 8.75 15.39
N LYS A 295 -5.88 7.50 14.90
CA LYS A 295 -6.68 6.43 15.49
C LYS A 295 -5.83 5.68 16.51
N SER A 296 -5.97 6.06 17.78
CA SER A 296 -5.29 5.38 18.87
C SER A 296 -5.67 3.89 18.94
N SER A 297 -4.66 3.03 19.07
CA SER A 297 -4.89 1.59 19.26
C SER A 297 -5.35 1.31 20.70
N ARG A 298 -5.87 0.10 20.97
CA ARG A 298 -6.44 -0.26 22.29
C ARG A 298 -5.48 -0.12 23.47
N GLU A 299 -4.19 -0.06 23.22
CA GLU A 299 -3.12 -0.03 24.22
C GLU A 299 -2.44 1.34 24.30
N GLU A 300 -2.79 2.25 23.41
CA GLU A 300 -2.24 3.60 23.33
C GLU A 300 -3.17 4.62 24.00
N SER A 301 -2.58 5.69 24.50
CA SER A 301 -3.36 6.79 25.08
C SER A 301 -3.98 7.66 23.98
N SER A 302 -4.82 8.61 24.39
CA SER A 302 -5.38 9.64 23.51
C SER A 302 -4.47 10.86 23.36
N SER A 303 -3.15 10.71 23.55
CA SER A 303 -2.17 11.81 23.51
C SER A 303 -1.87 12.30 22.07
N GLY A 304 -2.19 11.49 21.06
CA GLY A 304 -1.91 11.76 19.65
C GLY A 304 -0.92 10.75 19.07
N SER A 305 -0.51 10.97 17.81
CA SER A 305 0.55 10.18 17.19
C SER A 305 1.93 10.66 17.65
N SER A 306 2.95 9.86 17.35
CA SER A 306 4.35 10.33 17.33
C SER A 306 4.63 11.21 16.10
N HIS A 307 5.91 11.49 15.83
CA HIS A 307 6.36 12.19 14.62
C HIS A 307 5.71 11.59 13.38
N ALA A 308 4.93 12.40 12.66
CA ALA A 308 4.13 11.97 11.53
C ALA A 308 4.49 12.73 10.25
N VAL A 309 4.22 12.10 9.12
CA VAL A 309 4.40 12.66 7.78
C VAL A 309 3.06 12.69 7.07
N MET A 310 2.70 13.84 6.48
CA MET A 310 1.62 13.97 5.51
C MET A 310 2.22 14.10 4.12
N ASP A 311 2.00 13.11 3.27
CA ASP A 311 2.43 13.06 1.88
C ASP A 311 1.22 13.25 0.96
N ILE A 312 1.16 14.40 0.30
CA ILE A 312 0.09 14.79 -0.61
C ILE A 312 0.66 14.80 -2.04
N SER A 313 0.32 13.77 -2.81
CA SER A 313 0.66 13.71 -4.23
C SER A 313 -0.20 14.72 -4.99
N LEU A 314 0.42 15.64 -5.73
CA LEU A 314 -0.31 16.60 -6.56
C LEU A 314 -0.72 15.94 -7.89
N PRO A 315 -1.95 16.15 -8.36
CA PRO A 315 -2.34 15.69 -9.68
C PRO A 315 -1.47 16.30 -10.79
N THR A 316 -1.36 15.59 -11.91
CA THR A 316 -0.59 16.06 -13.07
C THR A 316 -1.06 17.45 -13.51
N GLY A 317 -0.12 18.35 -13.76
CA GLY A 317 -0.41 19.72 -14.18
C GLY A 317 -0.80 20.67 -13.04
N ILE A 318 -0.76 20.23 -11.78
CA ILE A 318 -1.06 21.07 -10.61
C ILE A 318 0.20 21.36 -9.81
N GLY A 319 0.46 22.64 -9.52
CA GLY A 319 1.51 23.11 -8.61
C GLY A 319 0.93 23.60 -7.27
N ALA A 320 1.76 23.60 -6.22
CA ALA A 320 1.40 24.13 -4.90
C ALA A 320 2.08 25.47 -4.63
N ASN A 321 1.36 26.40 -3.98
CA ASN A 321 1.90 27.69 -3.58
C ASN A 321 2.86 27.50 -2.39
N GLN A 322 4.13 27.83 -2.62
CA GLN A 322 5.19 27.65 -1.63
C GLN A 322 5.11 28.64 -0.47
N GLU A 323 4.62 29.86 -0.69
CA GLU A 323 4.49 30.89 0.37
C GLU A 323 3.51 30.42 1.45
N ASP A 324 2.41 29.78 1.05
CA ASP A 324 1.41 29.24 1.99
C ASP A 324 2.02 28.14 2.87
N LEU A 325 2.88 27.28 2.29
CA LEU A 325 3.55 26.20 3.01
C LEU A 325 4.63 26.73 3.96
N GLN A 326 5.42 27.70 3.50
CA GLN A 326 6.46 28.34 4.30
C GLN A 326 5.88 29.04 5.54
N ALA A 327 4.71 29.65 5.41
CA ALA A 327 4.01 30.28 6.54
C ALA A 327 3.65 29.30 7.67
N PHE A 328 3.42 28.01 7.38
CA PHE A 328 3.16 27.00 8.42
C PHE A 328 4.41 26.56 9.18
N VAL A 329 5.61 26.83 8.64
CA VAL A 329 6.90 26.45 9.26
C VAL A 329 7.56 27.64 9.95
N GLU A 330 7.57 28.81 9.32
CA GLU A 330 8.27 30.01 9.84
C GLU A 330 7.41 30.87 10.78
N GLY A 331 6.11 30.56 10.89
CA GLY A 331 5.20 31.26 11.80
C GLY A 331 5.50 31.00 13.28
N VAL A 332 5.09 31.94 14.15
CA VAL A 332 5.16 31.76 15.62
C VAL A 332 4.28 30.59 16.08
N ASP A 333 3.15 30.40 15.40
CA ASP A 333 2.23 29.27 15.59
C ASP A 333 2.62 28.10 14.66
N GLN A 334 3.89 27.68 14.72
CA GLN A 334 4.45 26.63 13.88
C GLN A 334 3.61 25.34 13.97
N LEU A 335 2.87 25.02 12.91
CA LEU A 335 2.09 23.79 12.81
C LEU A 335 2.95 22.65 12.23
N LEU A 336 3.86 22.99 11.32
CA LEU A 336 4.70 22.04 10.60
C LEU A 336 6.16 22.19 11.04
N THR A 337 6.81 21.07 11.30
CA THR A 337 8.25 21.05 11.62
C THR A 337 9.12 21.32 10.41
N ASP A 338 8.71 20.78 9.26
CA ASP A 338 9.41 20.89 7.99
C ASP A 338 8.43 20.66 6.82
N TYR A 339 8.76 21.19 5.64
CA TYR A 339 8.03 20.92 4.40
C TYR A 339 9.00 20.77 3.23
N GLN A 340 8.64 19.90 2.28
CA GLN A 340 9.36 19.77 1.03
C GLN A 340 8.38 19.51 -0.12
N ILE A 341 8.72 20.03 -1.31
CA ILE A 341 8.05 19.68 -2.56
C ILE A 341 9.04 18.87 -3.39
N LYS A 342 8.72 17.61 -3.67
CA LYS A 342 9.61 16.70 -4.39
C LYS A 342 8.82 15.80 -5.34
N ASP A 343 9.24 15.74 -6.60
CA ASP A 343 8.67 14.84 -7.61
C ASP A 343 7.14 14.93 -7.75
N GLY A 344 6.57 16.13 -7.58
CA GLY A 344 5.11 16.36 -7.62
C GLY A 344 4.38 16.02 -6.31
N HIS A 345 5.10 15.75 -5.22
CA HIS A 345 4.54 15.52 -3.89
C HIS A 345 4.83 16.70 -2.96
N VAL A 346 3.84 17.08 -2.16
CA VAL A 346 3.98 17.98 -1.01
C VAL A 346 4.08 17.13 0.25
N ILE A 347 5.27 17.09 0.85
CA ILE A 347 5.58 16.24 2.00
C ILE A 347 5.79 17.14 3.21
N LEU A 348 5.00 16.92 4.26
CA LEU A 348 4.95 17.75 5.46
C LEU A 348 5.28 16.91 6.68
N GLN A 349 6.16 17.39 7.57
CA GLN A 349 6.53 16.71 8.81
C GLN A 349 5.91 17.41 10.02
N LEU A 350 5.34 16.63 10.94
CA LEU A 350 4.66 17.13 12.14
C LEU A 350 5.13 16.39 13.39
N ASN A 351 5.28 17.11 14.51
CA ASN A 351 5.65 16.49 15.79
C ASN A 351 4.64 15.44 16.28
N SER A 352 3.35 15.71 16.08
CA SER A 352 2.25 14.84 16.51
C SER A 352 0.97 15.19 15.76
N ILE A 353 0.13 14.18 15.47
CA ILE A 353 -1.24 14.35 14.98
C ILE A 353 -2.21 14.02 16.12
N PRO A 354 -3.13 14.92 16.48
CA PRO A 354 -4.07 14.69 17.59
C PRO A 354 -5.07 13.57 17.27
N SER A 355 -5.52 12.86 18.32
CA SER A 355 -6.52 11.78 18.19
C SER A 355 -7.96 12.24 18.48
N ASN A 356 -8.13 13.41 19.10
CA ASN A 356 -9.44 13.95 19.51
C ASN A 356 -10.05 14.91 18.47
N GLU A 357 -9.24 15.46 17.56
CA GLU A 357 -9.67 16.39 16.54
C GLU A 357 -8.89 16.22 15.22
N PHE A 358 -9.35 16.87 14.16
CA PHE A 358 -8.66 16.89 12.88
C PHE A 358 -7.66 18.04 12.82
N LEU A 359 -6.40 17.71 12.55
CA LEU A 359 -5.38 18.68 12.16
C LEU A 359 -5.42 18.84 10.64
N CYS A 360 -5.57 20.07 10.16
CA CYS A 360 -5.71 20.37 8.74
C CYS A 360 -4.61 21.31 8.24
N VAL A 361 -4.00 20.97 7.10
CA VAL A 361 -3.10 21.84 6.34
C VAL A 361 -3.83 22.38 5.12
N ARG A 362 -3.63 23.67 4.82
CA ARG A 362 -4.37 24.38 3.77
C ARG A 362 -3.42 25.21 2.92
N PHE A 363 -3.32 24.92 1.63
CA PHE A 363 -2.45 25.67 0.73
C PHE A 363 -3.09 25.85 -0.64
N ARG A 364 -2.88 27.02 -1.25
CA ARG A 364 -3.34 27.32 -2.60
C ARG A 364 -2.59 26.46 -3.61
N ILE A 365 -3.30 26.10 -4.67
CA ILE A 365 -2.77 25.39 -5.82
C ILE A 365 -3.02 26.21 -7.09
N PHE A 366 -2.18 25.98 -8.09
CA PHE A 366 -2.29 26.62 -9.40
C PHE A 366 -2.11 25.60 -10.51
N GLU A 367 -2.78 25.83 -11.63
CA GLU A 367 -2.67 24.98 -12.81
C GLU A 367 -1.45 25.40 -13.63
N LEU A 368 -0.49 24.48 -13.79
CA LEU A 368 0.71 24.66 -14.62
C LEU A 368 0.36 24.52 -16.10
N PHE A 369 -0.49 23.56 -16.43
CA PHE A 369 -1.00 23.27 -17.76
C PHE A 369 -2.29 22.46 -17.68
N GLN A 370 -3.16 22.63 -18.67
CA GLN A 370 -4.44 21.92 -18.72
C GLN A 370 -4.24 20.43 -18.97
N VAL A 371 -4.89 19.61 -18.14
CA VAL A 371 -4.86 18.14 -18.25
C VAL A 371 -6.29 17.63 -18.40
N GLY A 372 -6.55 16.97 -19.53
CA GLY A 372 -7.77 16.18 -19.72
C GLY A 372 -7.72 14.88 -18.92
N PHE A 373 -8.84 14.47 -18.35
CA PHE A 373 -9.00 13.18 -17.64
C PHE A 373 -7.98 12.95 -16.52
N LEU A 374 -7.92 13.88 -15.57
CA LEU A 374 -7.08 13.79 -14.38
C LEU A 374 -7.29 12.48 -13.61
N ASN A 375 -6.21 11.71 -13.46
CA ASN A 375 -6.19 10.57 -12.56
C ASN A 375 -6.21 11.07 -11.11
N PRO A 376 -6.95 10.40 -10.19
CA PRO A 376 -6.88 10.69 -8.77
C PRO A 376 -5.45 10.57 -8.25
N ALA A 377 -5.07 11.53 -7.41
CA ALA A 377 -3.81 11.50 -6.69
C ALA A 377 -4.00 10.88 -5.30
N THR A 378 -2.90 10.63 -4.60
CA THR A 378 -2.92 10.00 -3.26
C THR A 378 -2.62 11.00 -2.16
N PHE A 379 -3.34 10.86 -1.05
CA PHE A 379 -3.02 11.47 0.23
C PHE A 379 -2.69 10.36 1.23
N THR A 380 -1.45 10.32 1.68
CA THR A 380 -0.91 9.31 2.60
C THR A 380 -0.44 9.98 3.88
N VAL A 381 -0.83 9.45 5.03
CA VAL A 381 -0.33 9.87 6.34
C VAL A 381 0.25 8.67 7.07
N TYR A 382 1.44 8.81 7.64
CA TYR A 382 2.11 7.73 8.36
C TYR A 382 2.98 8.25 9.52
N GLU A 383 3.21 7.42 10.54
CA GLU A 383 4.22 7.72 11.56
C GLU A 383 5.62 7.50 10.99
N TYR A 384 6.51 8.49 11.13
CA TYR A 384 7.86 8.47 10.57
C TYR A 384 8.68 7.27 11.07
N HIS A 385 8.60 6.99 12.38
CA HIS A 385 9.34 5.88 12.98
C HIS A 385 8.62 4.53 12.87
N ARG A 386 7.32 4.53 12.56
CA ARG A 386 6.47 3.34 12.43
C ARG A 386 5.59 3.42 11.17
N PRO A 387 6.16 3.30 9.96
CA PRO A 387 5.39 3.40 8.72
C PRO A 387 4.31 2.30 8.56
N ASP A 388 4.34 1.25 9.39
CA ASP A 388 3.25 0.28 9.51
C ASP A 388 1.93 0.92 9.97
N LYS A 389 2.00 2.01 10.73
CA LYS A 389 0.84 2.85 11.03
C LYS A 389 0.73 3.92 9.96
N GLN A 390 -0.11 3.64 8.97
CA GLN A 390 -0.40 4.58 7.89
C GLN A 390 -1.87 4.59 7.52
N CYS A 391 -2.25 5.53 6.67
CA CYS A 391 -3.47 5.46 5.91
C CYS A 391 -3.28 6.19 4.58
N THR A 392 -3.84 5.63 3.51
CA THR A 392 -3.82 6.22 2.16
C THR A 392 -5.23 6.36 1.63
N MET A 393 -5.55 7.53 1.08
CA MET A 393 -6.79 7.77 0.35
C MET A 393 -6.52 8.40 -1.02
N PHE A 394 -7.42 8.15 -1.96
CA PHE A 394 -7.41 8.82 -3.26
C PHE A 394 -8.23 10.09 -3.20
N TYR A 395 -7.79 11.13 -3.91
CA TYR A 395 -8.52 12.37 -4.06
C TYR A 395 -8.33 12.96 -5.47
N SER A 396 -9.21 13.85 -5.87
CA SER A 396 -9.12 14.56 -7.15
C SER A 396 -9.39 16.04 -6.92
N THR A 397 -8.72 16.88 -7.70
CA THR A 397 -8.94 18.34 -7.72
C THR A 397 -10.06 18.76 -8.68
N SER A 398 -10.59 17.79 -9.43
CA SER A 398 -11.70 17.93 -10.38
C SER A 398 -12.77 16.88 -10.10
N ASP A 399 -14.04 17.25 -10.27
CA ASP A 399 -15.19 16.35 -10.12
C ASP A 399 -15.32 15.32 -11.26
N THR A 400 -14.37 15.30 -12.19
CA THR A 400 -14.26 14.32 -13.28
C THR A 400 -13.85 12.96 -12.72
N LYS A 401 -14.84 12.19 -12.25
CA LYS A 401 -14.62 10.82 -11.76
C LYS A 401 -14.15 9.92 -12.92
N LEU A 402 -12.98 9.29 -12.77
CA LEU A 402 -12.62 8.09 -13.54
C LEU A 402 -13.72 7.05 -13.36
N GLN A 403 -14.28 6.59 -14.48
CA GLN A 403 -15.44 5.71 -14.45
C GLN A 403 -14.96 4.25 -14.40
N LYS A 404 -15.31 3.54 -13.32
CA LYS A 404 -14.93 2.14 -13.07
C LYS A 404 -16.18 1.26 -13.11
N VAL A 405 -16.04 0.05 -13.65
CA VAL A 405 -17.08 -0.98 -13.57
C VAL A 405 -16.70 -1.97 -12.49
N CYS A 406 -17.60 -2.19 -11.53
CA CYS A 406 -17.38 -3.05 -10.38
C CYS A 406 -18.46 -4.14 -10.30
N GLU A 407 -18.05 -5.36 -9.97
CA GLU A 407 -18.94 -6.43 -9.51
C GLU A 407 -18.45 -6.91 -8.15
N GLY A 408 -19.17 -6.57 -7.07
CA GLY A 408 -18.70 -6.78 -5.71
C GLY A 408 -17.44 -5.96 -5.40
N PRO A 409 -16.38 -6.55 -4.81
CA PRO A 409 -15.14 -5.83 -4.47
C PRO A 409 -14.19 -5.62 -5.66
N THR A 410 -14.42 -6.29 -6.80
CA THR A 410 -13.51 -6.27 -7.95
C THR A 410 -13.95 -5.20 -8.96
N CYS A 411 -13.07 -4.24 -9.24
CA CYS A 411 -13.32 -3.17 -10.21
C CYS A 411 -12.29 -3.18 -11.34
N LYS A 412 -12.73 -2.91 -12.58
CA LYS A 412 -11.86 -2.62 -13.72
C LYS A 412 -12.13 -1.22 -14.28
N CYS A 413 -11.05 -0.55 -14.68
CA CYS A 413 -11.14 0.73 -15.39
C CYS A 413 -11.58 0.47 -16.83
N ILE A 414 -12.43 1.35 -17.36
CA ILE A 414 -12.86 1.30 -18.76
C ILE A 414 -12.45 2.62 -19.41
N GLU A 415 -11.58 2.54 -20.41
CA GLU A 415 -11.41 3.61 -21.38
C GLU A 415 -12.69 3.72 -22.17
N ALA A 416 -13.37 4.83 -22.02
CA ALA A 416 -14.76 4.91 -22.39
C ALA A 416 -14.94 5.95 -23.48
N ASP A 417 -14.57 5.52 -24.67
CA ASP A 417 -15.19 5.98 -25.90
C ASP A 417 -16.55 5.30 -26.07
N CYS A 418 -17.43 5.93 -26.86
CA CYS A 418 -18.77 5.43 -27.12
C CYS A 418 -18.81 4.51 -28.34
N GLY A 419 -19.43 3.33 -28.22
CA GLY A 419 -19.61 2.42 -29.35
C GLY A 419 -20.46 2.96 -30.49
N GLN A 420 -20.21 2.45 -31.70
CA GLN A 420 -20.86 2.91 -32.93
C GLN A 420 -22.03 1.99 -33.28
N MET A 421 -23.25 2.51 -33.13
CA MET A 421 -24.46 1.87 -33.62
C MET A 421 -24.65 2.22 -35.09
N GLN A 422 -24.74 1.20 -35.94
CA GLN A 422 -25.05 1.35 -37.36
C GLN A 422 -26.50 1.81 -37.54
N GLU A 423 -26.79 2.45 -38.67
CA GLU A 423 -28.16 2.84 -38.99
C GLU A 423 -29.08 1.61 -39.14
N ASP A 424 -30.30 1.73 -38.62
CA ASP A 424 -31.29 0.65 -38.69
C ASP A 424 -31.61 0.34 -40.16
N LEU A 425 -31.42 -0.93 -40.57
CA LEU A 425 -31.73 -1.44 -41.92
C LEU A 425 -30.89 -0.83 -43.05
N ASP A 426 -29.62 -0.49 -42.79
CA ASP A 426 -28.69 0.01 -43.82
C ASP A 426 -28.27 -1.10 -44.81
N LEU A 427 -28.81 -1.02 -46.03
CA LEU A 427 -28.51 -1.95 -47.13
C LEU A 427 -27.17 -1.67 -47.82
N THR A 428 -26.50 -0.53 -47.55
CA THR A 428 -25.20 -0.21 -48.14
C THR A 428 -24.07 -1.06 -47.55
N ILE A 429 -24.28 -1.61 -46.35
CA ILE A 429 -23.34 -2.50 -45.68
C ILE A 429 -23.44 -3.90 -46.28
N SER A 430 -22.39 -4.31 -46.98
CA SER A 430 -22.26 -5.64 -47.57
C SER A 430 -21.86 -6.71 -46.54
N ALA A 431 -22.17 -7.98 -46.82
CA ALA A 431 -21.72 -9.12 -46.02
C ALA A 431 -20.18 -9.16 -45.88
N ASN A 432 -19.45 -8.84 -46.95
CA ASN A 432 -17.99 -8.76 -46.97
C ASN A 432 -17.45 -7.69 -46.01
N THR A 433 -18.10 -6.53 -45.89
CA THR A 433 -17.68 -5.48 -44.95
C THR A 433 -17.84 -5.93 -43.50
N ARG A 434 -18.93 -6.64 -43.18
CA ARG A 434 -19.17 -7.23 -41.85
C ARG A 434 -18.12 -8.29 -41.52
N LYS A 435 -17.82 -9.18 -42.48
CA LYS A 435 -16.76 -10.20 -42.35
C LYS A 435 -15.37 -9.59 -42.17
N ALA A 436 -15.01 -8.62 -42.99
CA ALA A 436 -13.75 -7.92 -42.88
C ALA A 436 -13.57 -7.28 -41.50
N THR A 437 -14.66 -6.74 -40.93
CA THR A 437 -14.64 -6.18 -39.58
C THR A 437 -14.53 -7.26 -38.51
N ALA A 438 -15.33 -8.33 -38.58
CA ALA A 438 -15.26 -9.46 -37.63
C ALA A 438 -13.86 -10.10 -37.59
N CYS A 439 -13.15 -10.11 -38.72
CA CYS A 439 -11.83 -10.70 -38.86
C CYS A 439 -10.66 -9.77 -38.56
N LYS A 440 -10.91 -8.51 -38.18
CA LYS A 440 -9.83 -7.64 -37.69
C LYS A 440 -9.15 -8.27 -36.46
N PRO A 441 -7.81 -8.16 -36.33
CA PRO A 441 -7.08 -8.72 -35.19
C PRO A 441 -7.55 -8.16 -33.83
N GLU A 442 -8.03 -6.92 -33.82
CA GLU A 442 -8.53 -6.24 -32.62
C GLU A 442 -9.91 -6.73 -32.16
N ILE A 443 -10.69 -7.35 -33.05
CA ILE A 443 -12.02 -7.86 -32.73
C ILE A 443 -11.87 -9.27 -32.18
N ALA A 444 -12.03 -9.41 -30.87
CA ALA A 444 -11.91 -10.69 -30.18
C ALA A 444 -13.17 -11.55 -30.33
N TYR A 445 -14.35 -10.93 -30.36
CA TYR A 445 -15.62 -11.63 -30.42
C TYR A 445 -16.58 -11.09 -31.49
N ALA A 446 -17.45 -11.97 -31.99
CA ALA A 446 -18.57 -11.63 -32.85
C ALA A 446 -19.77 -12.52 -32.53
N TYR A 447 -20.84 -11.93 -31.99
CA TYR A 447 -21.99 -12.64 -31.43
C TYR A 447 -23.32 -12.06 -31.92
N LYS A 448 -24.32 -12.92 -32.07
CA LYS A 448 -25.72 -12.53 -32.15
C LYS A 448 -26.36 -12.64 -30.77
N VAL A 449 -26.99 -11.57 -30.29
CA VAL A 449 -27.52 -11.48 -28.93
C VAL A 449 -28.94 -10.94 -28.91
N SER A 450 -29.71 -11.29 -27.87
CA SER A 450 -31.03 -10.72 -27.60
C SER A 450 -31.04 -10.01 -26.25
N ILE A 451 -31.40 -8.72 -26.20
CA ILE A 451 -31.38 -7.93 -24.96
C ILE A 451 -32.53 -8.35 -24.06
N THR A 452 -32.23 -8.82 -22.84
CA THR A 452 -33.22 -9.29 -21.85
C THR A 452 -33.57 -8.20 -20.85
N SER A 453 -32.61 -7.38 -20.41
CA SER A 453 -32.83 -6.29 -19.46
C SER A 453 -31.90 -5.12 -19.69
N VAL A 454 -32.33 -3.95 -19.24
CA VAL A 454 -31.55 -2.70 -19.24
C VAL A 454 -31.59 -2.18 -17.81
N THR A 455 -30.43 -2.00 -17.19
CA THR A 455 -30.30 -1.46 -15.84
C THR A 455 -29.32 -0.29 -15.83
N GLU A 456 -29.70 0.80 -15.17
CA GLU A 456 -28.81 1.94 -15.00
C GLU A 456 -28.13 1.85 -13.63
N GLU A 457 -26.80 1.84 -13.61
CA GLU A 457 -25.99 1.77 -12.40
C GLU A 457 -24.93 2.88 -12.43
N ASN A 458 -25.08 3.88 -11.56
CA ASN A 458 -24.21 5.06 -11.46
C ASN A 458 -24.11 5.85 -12.78
N VAL A 459 -22.96 5.78 -13.45
CA VAL A 459 -22.64 6.47 -14.71
C VAL A 459 -22.69 5.52 -15.92
N PHE A 460 -23.15 4.29 -15.71
CA PHE A 460 -23.20 3.25 -16.72
C PHE A 460 -24.61 2.71 -16.94
N VAL A 461 -24.86 2.25 -18.15
CA VAL A 461 -26.03 1.45 -18.52
C VAL A 461 -25.53 0.02 -18.79
N LYS A 462 -26.04 -0.93 -18.01
CA LYS A 462 -25.82 -2.36 -18.19
C LYS A 462 -26.94 -2.95 -19.03
N TYR A 463 -26.57 -3.76 -20.00
CA TYR A 463 -27.50 -4.54 -20.83
C TYR A 463 -27.26 -6.01 -20.57
N SER A 464 -28.24 -6.69 -20.00
CA SER A 464 -28.19 -8.16 -19.94
C SER A 464 -28.75 -8.70 -21.24
N ALA A 465 -28.09 -9.69 -21.81
CA ALA A 465 -28.47 -10.28 -23.09
C ALA A 465 -28.27 -11.79 -23.09
N THR A 466 -29.13 -12.50 -23.81
CA THR A 466 -28.95 -13.94 -24.08
C THR A 466 -28.15 -14.11 -25.36
N LEU A 467 -27.09 -14.91 -25.30
CA LEU A 467 -26.26 -15.26 -26.46
C LEU A 467 -27.02 -16.24 -27.37
N LEU A 468 -27.33 -15.83 -28.60
CA LEU A 468 -28.08 -16.64 -29.57
C LEU A 468 -27.15 -17.46 -30.46
N ASP A 469 -26.18 -16.81 -31.12
CA ASP A 469 -25.25 -17.46 -32.03
C ASP A 469 -23.83 -16.90 -31.86
N ILE A 470 -22.85 -17.78 -32.04
CA ILE A 470 -21.42 -17.50 -31.86
C ILE A 470 -20.75 -17.61 -33.22
N TYR A 471 -20.25 -16.49 -33.75
CA TYR A 471 -19.54 -16.45 -35.03
C TYR A 471 -18.02 -16.40 -34.85
N LYS A 472 -17.55 -15.71 -33.82
CA LYS A 472 -16.14 -15.69 -33.41
C LYS A 472 -16.08 -15.64 -31.89
N ALA A 473 -15.43 -16.63 -31.27
CA ALA A 473 -15.23 -16.68 -29.82
C ALA A 473 -13.90 -16.02 -29.45
N GLY A 474 -13.90 -15.17 -28.42
CA GLY A 474 -12.68 -14.64 -27.80
C GLY A 474 -12.11 -15.58 -26.73
N GLU A 475 -11.15 -15.09 -25.93
CA GLU A 475 -10.58 -15.85 -24.79
C GLU A 475 -11.62 -16.16 -23.70
N ALA A 476 -12.71 -15.39 -23.64
CA ALA A 476 -13.84 -15.65 -22.76
C ALA A 476 -14.71 -16.78 -23.32
N VAL A 477 -14.76 -17.92 -22.63
CA VAL A 477 -15.63 -19.05 -22.99
C VAL A 477 -17.09 -18.65 -22.75
N ALA A 478 -17.78 -18.22 -23.82
CA ALA A 478 -19.20 -17.93 -23.81
C ALA A 478 -19.97 -19.10 -24.46
N GLU A 479 -21.00 -19.62 -23.78
CA GLU A 479 -21.82 -20.72 -24.30
C GLU A 479 -23.12 -20.21 -24.92
N LYS A 480 -23.60 -20.85 -25.98
CA LYS A 480 -24.90 -20.54 -26.58
C LYS A 480 -26.02 -20.70 -25.55
N GLY A 481 -26.88 -19.68 -25.42
CA GLY A 481 -27.96 -19.64 -24.43
C GLY A 481 -27.56 -19.06 -23.07
N SER A 482 -26.27 -18.79 -22.83
CA SER A 482 -25.81 -18.12 -21.61
C SER A 482 -26.23 -16.64 -21.56
N GLU A 483 -26.33 -16.11 -20.34
CA GLU A 483 -26.54 -14.68 -20.10
C GLU A 483 -25.18 -13.97 -20.08
N ILE A 484 -25.06 -12.91 -20.87
CA ILE A 484 -23.89 -12.03 -20.93
C ILE A 484 -24.28 -10.59 -20.63
N THR A 485 -23.32 -9.80 -20.13
CA THR A 485 -23.56 -8.40 -19.76
C THR A 485 -22.73 -7.47 -20.63
N PHE A 486 -23.39 -6.54 -21.32
CA PHE A 486 -22.75 -5.41 -21.98
C PHE A 486 -22.84 -4.16 -21.11
N ILE A 487 -21.88 -3.24 -21.27
CA ILE A 487 -21.88 -1.99 -20.53
C ILE A 487 -21.48 -0.80 -21.41
N LYS A 488 -22.19 0.32 -21.27
CA LYS A 488 -21.83 1.60 -21.87
C LYS A 488 -21.94 2.74 -20.87
N LYS A 489 -21.37 3.91 -21.18
CA LYS A 489 -21.65 5.14 -20.41
C LYS A 489 -23.05 5.67 -20.69
N THR A 490 -23.68 6.23 -19.66
CA THR A 490 -24.96 6.96 -19.81
C THR A 490 -24.82 8.20 -20.72
N THR A 491 -23.64 8.83 -20.76
CA THR A 491 -23.37 9.96 -21.66
C THR A 491 -23.28 9.58 -23.14
N CYS A 492 -23.16 8.29 -23.46
CA CYS A 492 -23.13 7.79 -24.84
C CYS A 492 -24.55 7.64 -25.39
N ALA A 493 -25.03 8.66 -26.10
CA ALA A 493 -26.36 8.67 -26.72
C ALA A 493 -26.45 7.80 -27.99
N ASN A 494 -25.32 7.50 -28.62
CA ASN A 494 -25.22 6.85 -29.93
C ASN A 494 -25.50 5.32 -29.92
N ALA A 495 -25.47 4.64 -28.76
CA ALA A 495 -25.68 3.19 -28.66
C ALA A 495 -26.82 2.86 -27.69
N ALA A 496 -28.06 3.24 -28.00
CA ALA A 496 -29.23 2.96 -27.15
C ALA A 496 -29.89 1.62 -27.54
N LEU A 497 -29.50 0.54 -26.87
CA LEU A 497 -30.09 -0.78 -27.14
C LEU A 497 -31.48 -0.92 -26.53
N VAL A 498 -32.38 -1.57 -27.26
CA VAL A 498 -33.79 -1.74 -26.87
C VAL A 498 -34.02 -3.15 -26.32
N LYS A 499 -34.68 -3.24 -25.17
CA LYS A 499 -35.09 -4.51 -24.56
C LYS A 499 -35.96 -5.32 -25.52
N GLY A 500 -35.66 -6.61 -25.67
CA GLY A 500 -36.40 -7.55 -26.52
C GLY A 500 -35.98 -7.57 -27.99
N ARG A 501 -35.10 -6.66 -28.42
CA ARG A 501 -34.53 -6.68 -29.78
C ARG A 501 -33.26 -7.53 -29.85
N GLN A 502 -32.96 -8.00 -31.06
CA GLN A 502 -31.73 -8.73 -31.38
C GLN A 502 -30.71 -7.80 -32.02
N TYR A 503 -29.44 -8.05 -31.76
CA TYR A 503 -28.32 -7.27 -32.29
C TYR A 503 -27.15 -8.18 -32.67
N LEU A 504 -26.43 -7.78 -33.72
CA LEU A 504 -25.07 -8.25 -34.01
C LEU A 504 -24.08 -7.37 -33.24
N MET A 505 -23.25 -8.00 -32.40
CA MET A 505 -22.27 -7.35 -31.55
C MET A 505 -20.87 -7.88 -31.87
N MET A 506 -19.95 -7.01 -32.26
CA MET A 506 -18.55 -7.36 -32.50
C MET A 506 -17.63 -6.39 -31.76
N GLY A 507 -16.68 -6.89 -30.99
CA GLY A 507 -15.85 -6.02 -30.14
C GLY A 507 -14.57 -6.66 -29.63
N LYS A 508 -13.84 -5.90 -28.80
CA LYS A 508 -12.60 -6.29 -28.12
C LYS A 508 -12.85 -7.28 -26.97
N GLU A 509 -11.79 -7.73 -26.32
CA GLU A 509 -11.94 -8.73 -25.26
C GLU A 509 -12.84 -8.34 -24.10
N ALA A 510 -13.50 -9.34 -23.52
CA ALA A 510 -14.36 -9.18 -22.38
C ALA A 510 -13.55 -8.93 -21.10
N LEU A 511 -14.06 -8.05 -20.25
CA LEU A 511 -13.55 -7.86 -18.91
C LEU A 511 -13.94 -9.06 -18.04
N GLN A 512 -12.99 -9.95 -17.80
CA GLN A 512 -13.16 -11.03 -16.83
C GLN A 512 -13.12 -10.46 -15.40
N ILE A 513 -14.21 -10.60 -14.67
CA ILE A 513 -14.31 -10.21 -13.26
C ILE A 513 -14.58 -11.46 -12.43
N LYS A 514 -13.71 -11.70 -11.44
CA LYS A 514 -13.93 -12.76 -10.46
C LYS A 514 -14.99 -12.31 -9.46
N TYR A 515 -16.10 -13.02 -9.40
CA TYR A 515 -17.17 -12.82 -8.44
C TYR A 515 -17.41 -14.12 -7.68
N ASN A 516 -17.10 -14.11 -6.38
CA ASN A 516 -17.05 -15.31 -5.52
C ASN A 516 -16.12 -16.40 -6.09
N PHE A 517 -16.67 -17.56 -6.43
CA PHE A 517 -15.96 -18.72 -7.01
C PHE A 517 -16.15 -18.84 -8.54
N SER A 518 -16.83 -17.89 -9.16
CA SER A 518 -17.14 -17.89 -10.61
C SER A 518 -16.55 -16.67 -11.32
N PHE A 519 -16.26 -16.81 -12.61
CA PHE A 519 -15.91 -15.68 -13.46
C PHE A 519 -17.16 -15.15 -14.15
N LYS A 520 -17.40 -13.84 -14.05
CA LYS A 520 -18.34 -13.12 -14.90
C LYS A 520 -17.57 -12.38 -15.97
N TYR A 521 -18.09 -12.37 -17.19
CA TYR A 521 -17.53 -11.62 -18.31
C TYR A 521 -18.43 -10.42 -18.61
N ILE A 522 -17.84 -9.23 -18.61
CA ILE A 522 -18.53 -7.99 -18.97
C ILE A 522 -17.93 -7.45 -20.26
N TYR A 523 -18.77 -7.16 -21.23
CA TYR A 523 -18.39 -6.69 -22.56
C TYR A 523 -18.57 -5.16 -22.65
N PRO A 524 -17.48 -4.37 -22.61
CA PRO A 524 -17.57 -2.93 -22.79
C PRO A 524 -17.97 -2.57 -24.23
N LEU A 525 -18.90 -1.63 -24.39
CA LEU A 525 -19.28 -1.06 -25.68
C LEU A 525 -18.45 0.21 -25.94
N ASP A 526 -17.24 0.02 -26.47
CA ASP A 526 -16.25 1.08 -26.78
C ASP A 526 -16.30 1.52 -28.26
N SER A 527 -15.49 2.52 -28.65
CA SER A 527 -15.43 3.05 -30.03
C SER A 527 -15.15 2.01 -31.12
N SER A 528 -14.51 0.90 -30.77
CA SER A 528 -14.21 -0.19 -31.71
C SER A 528 -15.34 -1.23 -31.81
N THR A 529 -16.36 -1.10 -30.98
CA THR A 529 -17.49 -2.02 -30.93
C THR A 529 -18.48 -1.71 -32.05
N TRP A 530 -18.72 -2.70 -32.90
CA TRP A 530 -19.75 -2.68 -33.94
C TRP A 530 -21.06 -3.19 -33.37
N ILE A 531 -22.10 -2.36 -33.48
CA ILE A 531 -23.44 -2.67 -33.00
C ILE A 531 -24.41 -2.50 -34.17
N GLU A 532 -25.11 -3.56 -34.55
CA GLU A 532 -26.05 -3.52 -35.68
C GLU A 532 -27.35 -4.23 -35.31
N TYR A 533 -28.49 -3.61 -35.62
CA TYR A 533 -29.81 -4.15 -35.33
C TYR A 533 -30.10 -5.38 -36.20
N TRP A 534 -30.55 -6.47 -35.57
CA TRP A 534 -30.99 -7.68 -36.26
C TRP A 534 -32.52 -7.81 -36.17
N PRO A 535 -33.28 -7.53 -37.25
CA PRO A 535 -34.72 -7.62 -37.23
C PRO A 535 -35.20 -9.07 -37.16
N THR A 536 -36.23 -9.31 -36.33
CA THR A 536 -36.95 -10.59 -36.26
C THR A 536 -38.23 -10.60 -37.09
N ASP A 537 -38.73 -9.42 -37.47
CA ASP A 537 -39.94 -9.26 -38.26
C ASP A 537 -39.57 -8.95 -39.71
N THR A 538 -40.17 -9.68 -40.65
CA THR A 538 -39.99 -9.51 -42.09
C THR A 538 -41.04 -8.60 -42.71
N SER A 539 -41.89 -7.96 -41.91
CA SER A 539 -43.02 -7.14 -42.36
C SER A 539 -42.65 -5.83 -43.04
N CYS A 540 -41.39 -5.38 -42.95
CA CYS A 540 -40.94 -4.13 -43.57
C CYS A 540 -40.37 -4.32 -44.99
N PRO A 541 -40.52 -3.35 -45.91
CA PRO A 541 -40.15 -3.50 -47.32
C PRO A 541 -38.67 -3.84 -47.57
N SER A 542 -37.76 -3.34 -46.73
CA SER A 542 -36.32 -3.57 -46.82
C SER A 542 -35.82 -4.72 -45.93
N CYS A 543 -36.66 -5.26 -45.04
CA CYS A 543 -36.26 -6.24 -44.03
C CYS A 543 -35.78 -7.55 -44.65
N GLN A 544 -36.45 -8.04 -45.71
CA GLN A 544 -36.05 -9.29 -46.37
C GLN A 544 -34.66 -9.23 -47.00
N ALA A 545 -34.37 -8.15 -47.74
CA ALA A 545 -33.05 -7.97 -48.36
C ALA A 545 -31.95 -7.79 -47.30
N PHE A 546 -32.25 -7.05 -46.23
CA PHE A 546 -31.31 -6.82 -45.15
C PHE A 546 -31.00 -8.09 -44.35
N ILE A 547 -32.02 -8.89 -44.01
CA ILE A 547 -31.85 -10.19 -43.35
C ILE A 547 -31.05 -11.13 -44.25
N ALA A 548 -31.29 -11.15 -45.56
CA ALA A 548 -30.52 -11.96 -46.49
C ALA A 548 -29.01 -11.60 -46.47
N HIS A 549 -28.66 -10.31 -46.42
CA HIS A 549 -27.25 -9.89 -46.29
C HIS A 549 -26.62 -10.26 -44.94
N LEU A 550 -27.41 -10.24 -43.87
CA LEU A 550 -26.97 -10.65 -42.53
C LEU A 550 -26.77 -12.16 -42.42
N ASP A 551 -27.69 -12.94 -43.01
CA ASP A 551 -27.61 -14.39 -43.07
C ASP A 551 -26.45 -14.84 -43.97
N GLU A 552 -26.22 -14.17 -45.10
CA GLU A 552 -25.04 -14.41 -45.96
C GLU A 552 -23.73 -14.22 -45.18
N PHE A 553 -23.62 -13.13 -44.39
CA PHE A 553 -22.48 -12.93 -43.50
C PHE A 553 -22.37 -14.04 -42.45
N ALA A 554 -23.48 -14.41 -41.81
CA ALA A 554 -23.51 -15.41 -40.74
C ALA A 554 -23.11 -16.81 -41.24
N GLU A 555 -23.55 -17.20 -42.44
CA GLU A 555 -23.17 -18.46 -43.08
C GLU A 555 -21.69 -18.45 -43.48
N ASP A 556 -21.22 -17.37 -44.11
CA ASP A 556 -19.84 -17.27 -44.59
C ASP A 556 -18.81 -17.26 -43.44
N ILE A 557 -19.04 -16.49 -42.38
CA ILE A 557 -18.15 -16.46 -41.22
C ILE A 557 -18.16 -17.80 -40.47
N PHE A 558 -19.29 -18.50 -40.43
CA PHE A 558 -19.41 -19.79 -39.76
C PHE A 558 -18.70 -20.91 -40.52
N LEU A 559 -18.78 -20.90 -41.87
CA LEU A 559 -18.18 -21.94 -42.72
C LEU A 559 -16.70 -21.71 -42.99
N ASN A 560 -16.32 -20.46 -43.30
CA ASN A 560 -14.98 -20.13 -43.80
C ASN A 560 -14.12 -19.39 -42.77
N GLY A 561 -14.69 -18.99 -41.63
CA GLY A 561 -13.99 -18.19 -40.63
C GLY A 561 -13.32 -16.95 -41.24
N CYS A 562 -12.08 -16.70 -40.82
CA CYS A 562 -11.26 -15.60 -41.30
C CYS A 562 -10.18 -16.03 -42.31
N GLU A 563 -10.29 -17.23 -42.90
CA GLU A 563 -9.23 -17.78 -43.77
C GLU A 563 -9.12 -17.08 -45.15
N ASN A 564 -10.11 -16.25 -45.52
CA ASN A 564 -10.21 -15.59 -46.83
C ASN A 564 -10.41 -14.05 -46.75
N VAL A 565 -9.90 -13.39 -45.70
CA VAL A 565 -10.04 -11.93 -45.48
C VAL A 565 -8.72 -11.20 -45.57
#